data_AF-H6UIY1-F1
#
_entry.id   AF-H6UIY1-F1
#
_cell.length_a   1.000
_cell.length_b   1.000
_cell.length_c   1.000
_cell.angle_alpha   90.00
_cell.angle_beta   90.00
_cell.angle_gamma   90.00
#
_symmetry.space_group_name_H-M   'P 1'
#
loop_
_entity.id
_entity.type
_entity.pdbx_description
1 polymer ?
#
loop_
_entity_poly.entity_id
_entity_poly.type
_entity_poly.pdbx_seq_one_letter_code
_entity_poly.pdbx_strand_id
1 'polypeptide(L)'
;KLAHKMRDPAVGAAMGQMKASNQADSWLTRLIDMEYWIACNEERAAQARFGAVMCCCGPCAMYRRSAMLSLLDQYETQLYRGKPSDFGEDRHLTILMLSAGFRTEYVPSAIAATVVPDTMGVYLRQQLR
;
A
#
# COMPACT_ATOMS: atom_id res chain seq x y z
N LYS A 1 -2.99 16.16 -0.16
CA LYS A 1 -4.22 15.36 0.15
C LYS A 1 -3.99 14.41 1.32
N LEU A 2 -3.03 13.47 1.24
CA LEU A 2 -2.68 12.59 2.38
C LEU A 2 -2.28 13.34 3.66
N ALA A 3 -1.45 14.38 3.53
CA ALA A 3 -1.02 15.22 4.66
C ALA A 3 -2.18 15.80 5.48
N HIS A 4 -3.36 16.03 4.87
CA HIS A 4 -4.53 16.52 5.60
C HIS A 4 -5.04 15.51 6.62
N LYS A 5 -5.07 14.21 6.26
CA LYS A 5 -5.44 13.11 7.18
C LYS A 5 -4.39 12.91 8.26
N MET A 6 -3.12 13.06 7.91
CA MET A 6 -1.99 12.93 8.86
C MET A 6 -1.94 14.02 9.93
N ARG A 7 -2.80 15.05 9.87
CA ARG A 7 -2.94 16.03 10.96
C ARG A 7 -3.54 15.42 12.22
N ASP A 8 -4.34 14.36 12.09
CA ASP A 8 -4.86 13.61 13.23
C ASP A 8 -3.73 12.76 13.83
N PRO A 9 -3.33 12.98 15.11
CA PRO A 9 -2.23 12.27 15.73
C PRO A 9 -2.46 10.76 15.87
N ALA A 10 -3.72 10.29 15.87
CA ALA A 10 -4.06 8.88 15.92
C ALA A 10 -3.83 8.15 14.58
N VAL A 11 -3.63 8.88 13.47
CA VAL A 11 -3.34 8.30 12.16
C VAL A 11 -1.83 8.09 12.02
N GLY A 12 -1.43 6.82 11.88
CA GLY A 12 -0.04 6.40 11.69
C GLY A 12 0.35 6.29 10.22
N ALA A 13 -0.61 5.97 9.35
CA ALA A 13 -0.40 5.94 7.91
C ALA A 13 -1.66 6.35 7.14
N ALA A 14 -1.48 6.92 5.95
CA ALA A 14 -2.55 7.18 5.00
C ALA A 14 -2.10 6.82 3.59
N MET A 15 -2.96 6.15 2.84
CA MET A 15 -2.71 5.84 1.43
C MET A 15 -3.75 6.47 0.50
N GLY A 16 -3.38 6.64 -0.76
CA GLY A 16 -4.25 7.08 -1.84
C GLY A 16 -4.67 5.94 -2.76
N GLN A 17 -5.52 6.29 -3.71
CA GLN A 17 -5.93 5.47 -4.83
C GLN A 17 -4.75 5.20 -5.78
N MET A 18 -4.67 3.97 -6.29
CA MET A 18 -3.75 3.59 -7.36
C MET A 18 -4.51 3.45 -8.68
N LYS A 19 -3.88 3.83 -9.79
CA LYS A 19 -4.44 3.74 -11.13
C LYS A 19 -3.34 3.38 -12.14
N ALA A 20 -3.64 2.54 -13.13
CA ALA A 20 -2.71 2.31 -14.22
C ALA A 20 -2.75 3.49 -15.21
N SER A 21 -1.60 4.09 -15.51
CA SER A 21 -1.50 5.20 -16.47
C SER A 21 -1.70 4.73 -17.92
N ASN A 22 -1.28 3.51 -18.23
CA ASN A 22 -1.35 2.87 -19.55
C ASN A 22 -2.53 1.88 -19.67
N GLN A 23 -3.60 2.07 -18.89
CA GLN A 23 -4.79 1.19 -18.91
C GLN A 23 -5.49 1.10 -20.28
N ALA A 24 -5.26 2.07 -21.16
CA ALA A 24 -5.89 2.13 -22.48
C ALA A 24 -5.08 1.40 -23.56
N ASP A 25 -3.82 1.06 -23.29
CA ASP A 25 -2.85 0.60 -24.30
C ASP A 25 -3.15 -0.81 -24.80
N SER A 26 -3.63 -1.72 -23.93
CA SER A 26 -3.96 -3.08 -24.32
C SER A 26 -5.10 -3.68 -23.49
N TRP A 27 -5.53 -4.90 -23.86
CA TRP A 27 -6.48 -5.66 -23.04
C TRP A 27 -5.85 -6.09 -21.70
N LEU A 28 -4.54 -6.37 -21.69
CA LEU A 28 -3.81 -6.79 -20.50
C LEU A 28 -3.68 -5.65 -19.49
N THR A 29 -3.23 -4.46 -19.93
CA THR A 29 -3.08 -3.29 -19.04
C THR A 29 -4.41 -2.87 -18.43
N ARG A 30 -5.51 -3.05 -19.18
CA ARG A 30 -6.88 -2.82 -18.71
C ARG A 30 -7.33 -3.83 -17.66
N LEU A 31 -7.00 -5.12 -17.82
CA LEU A 31 -7.28 -6.13 -16.80
C LEU A 31 -6.48 -5.87 -15.52
N ILE A 32 -5.21 -5.49 -15.64
CA ILE A 32 -4.37 -5.13 -14.49
C ILE A 32 -4.94 -3.90 -13.77
N ASP A 33 -5.41 -2.88 -14.49
CA ASP A 33 -6.09 -1.72 -13.89
C ASP A 33 -7.36 -2.13 -13.11
N MET A 34 -8.16 -3.04 -13.66
CA MET A 34 -9.34 -3.58 -12.96
C MET A 34 -8.96 -4.37 -11.70
N GLU A 35 -7.90 -5.18 -11.76
CA GLU A 35 -7.38 -5.90 -10.59
C GLU A 35 -6.89 -4.92 -9.52
N TYR A 36 -6.14 -3.89 -9.91
CA TYR A 36 -5.68 -2.83 -9.01
C TYR A 36 -6.86 -2.07 -8.40
N TRP A 37 -7.92 -1.84 -9.16
CA TRP A 37 -9.14 -1.22 -8.63
C TRP A 37 -9.74 -2.04 -7.49
N ILE A 38 -9.90 -3.35 -7.69
CA ILE A 38 -10.50 -4.23 -6.67
C ILE A 38 -9.58 -4.33 -5.45
N ALA A 39 -8.29 -4.63 -5.65
CA ALA A 39 -7.35 -4.98 -4.57
C ALA A 39 -6.73 -3.78 -3.84
N CYS A 40 -6.46 -2.68 -4.57
CA CYS A 40 -5.76 -1.50 -4.02
C CYS A 40 -6.71 -0.34 -3.69
N ASN A 41 -7.93 -0.33 -4.22
CA ASN A 41 -8.90 0.74 -3.97
C ASN A 41 -10.11 0.25 -3.20
N GLU A 42 -10.90 -0.68 -3.75
CA GLU A 42 -12.17 -1.10 -3.16
C GLU A 42 -11.97 -1.83 -1.83
N GLU A 43 -11.06 -2.81 -1.78
CA GLU A 43 -10.71 -3.53 -0.54
C GLU A 43 -10.19 -2.56 0.55
N ARG A 44 -9.36 -1.59 0.16
CA ARG A 44 -8.77 -0.60 1.07
C ARG A 44 -9.81 0.41 1.56
N ALA A 45 -10.76 0.80 0.71
CA ALA A 45 -11.89 1.63 1.07
C ALA A 45 -12.78 0.93 2.12
N ALA A 46 -13.03 -0.37 1.96
CA ALA A 46 -13.76 -1.17 2.94
C ALA A 46 -13.02 -1.24 4.28
N GLN A 47 -11.71 -1.55 4.26
CA GLN A 47 -10.86 -1.61 5.46
C GLN A 47 -10.75 -0.25 6.17
N ALA A 48 -10.71 0.85 5.43
CA ALA A 48 -10.65 2.19 5.99
C ALA A 48 -11.89 2.57 6.82
N ARG A 49 -13.04 1.93 6.59
CA ARG A 49 -14.23 2.11 7.46
C ARG A 49 -13.98 1.64 8.88
N PHE A 50 -13.02 0.73 9.07
CA PHE A 50 -12.57 0.25 10.38
C PHE A 50 -11.29 0.95 10.86
N GLY A 51 -10.77 1.94 10.10
CA GLY A 51 -9.49 2.58 10.38
C GLY A 51 -8.29 1.63 10.32
N ALA A 52 -8.43 0.51 9.62
CA ALA A 52 -7.51 -0.61 9.62
C ALA A 52 -7.18 -1.09 8.21
N VAL A 53 -6.75 -0.17 7.35
CA VAL A 53 -6.15 -0.51 6.06
C VAL A 53 -4.92 -1.38 6.30
N MET A 54 -4.93 -2.60 5.76
CA MET A 54 -3.93 -3.63 6.10
C MET A 54 -2.62 -3.49 5.31
N CYS A 55 -2.63 -2.73 4.22
CA CYS A 55 -1.45 -2.48 3.40
C CYS A 55 -1.57 -1.11 2.73
N CYS A 56 -0.77 -0.14 3.19
CA CYS A 56 -0.62 1.14 2.53
C CYS A 56 0.45 1.04 1.43
N CYS A 57 0.00 0.82 0.19
CA CYS A 57 0.88 0.56 -0.95
C CYS A 57 1.81 1.75 -1.26
N GLY A 58 3.08 1.46 -1.50
CA GLY A 58 4.17 2.43 -1.69
C GLY A 58 3.93 3.55 -2.72
N PRO A 59 3.28 3.32 -3.89
CA PRO A 59 3.09 4.38 -4.89
C PRO A 59 2.32 5.61 -4.38
N CYS A 60 1.52 5.45 -3.34
CA CYS A 60 0.77 6.56 -2.74
C CYS A 60 0.54 6.35 -1.24
N ALA A 61 1.61 6.25 -0.45
CA ALA A 61 1.51 6.14 1.00
C ALA A 61 2.28 7.25 1.72
N MET A 62 1.81 7.60 2.92
CA MET A 62 2.48 8.51 3.84
C MET A 62 2.43 7.92 5.24
N TYR A 63 3.59 7.82 5.88
CA TYR A 63 3.74 7.29 7.24
C TYR A 63 4.16 8.38 8.21
N ARG A 64 3.69 8.29 9.45
CA ARG A 64 4.08 9.20 10.53
C ARG A 64 5.49 8.87 10.97
N ARG A 65 6.43 9.81 10.77
CA ARG A 65 7.84 9.64 11.12
C ARG A 65 8.06 9.20 12.58
N SER A 66 7.36 9.81 13.54
CA SER A 66 7.55 9.47 14.96
C SER A 66 7.16 8.02 15.27
N ALA A 67 6.06 7.53 14.68
CA ALA A 67 5.63 6.14 14.80
C ALA A 67 6.59 5.18 14.09
N MET A 68 7.05 5.57 12.89
CA MET A 68 8.01 4.77 12.12
C MET A 68 9.32 4.57 12.88
N LEU A 69 9.86 5.63 13.49
CA LEU A 69 11.09 5.55 14.28
C LEU A 69 10.95 4.65 15.51
N SER A 70 9.79 4.64 16.17
CA SER A 70 9.56 3.71 17.30
C SER A 70 9.43 2.24 16.87
N LEU A 71 9.20 1.99 15.59
CA LEU A 71 8.97 0.66 15.02
C LEU A 71 10.13 0.17 14.15
N LEU A 72 11.19 0.99 14.00
CA LEU A 72 12.27 0.73 13.07
C LEU A 72 12.99 -0.59 13.38
N ASP A 73 13.29 -0.85 14.66
CA ASP A 73 13.94 -2.09 15.08
C ASP A 73 13.10 -3.33 14.72
N GLN A 74 11.78 -3.26 14.88
CA GLN A 74 10.88 -4.37 14.54
C GLN A 74 10.76 -4.55 13.02
N TYR A 75 10.75 -3.44 12.29
CA TYR A 75 10.69 -3.42 10.84
C TYR A 75 11.95 -4.03 10.20
N GLU A 76 13.14 -3.66 10.69
CA GLU A 76 14.42 -4.14 10.14
C GLU A 76 14.72 -5.61 10.51
N THR A 77 14.16 -6.10 11.63
CA THR A 77 14.40 -7.46 12.12
C THR A 77 13.37 -8.48 11.65
N GLN A 78 12.64 -8.19 10.56
CA GLN A 78 11.69 -9.13 9.96
C GLN A 78 12.40 -10.42 9.53
N LEU A 79 12.01 -11.53 10.15
CA LEU A 79 12.48 -12.87 9.79
C LEU A 79 11.35 -13.69 9.18
N TYR A 80 11.59 -14.25 7.99
CA TYR A 80 10.75 -15.29 7.40
C TYR A 80 11.50 -16.62 7.40
N ARG A 81 10.96 -17.63 8.10
CA ARG A 81 11.58 -18.95 8.26
C ARG A 81 13.04 -18.88 8.75
N GLY A 82 13.32 -17.95 9.67
CA GLY A 82 14.64 -17.75 10.27
C GLY A 82 15.65 -16.99 9.40
N LYS A 83 15.24 -16.44 8.26
CA LYS A 83 16.07 -15.60 7.39
C LYS A 83 15.50 -14.18 7.31
N PRO A 84 16.35 -13.14 7.25
CA PRO A 84 15.89 -11.78 6.95
C PRO A 84 15.04 -11.78 5.68
N SER A 85 13.90 -11.08 5.72
CA SER A 85 12.98 -11.00 4.59
C SER A 85 12.53 -9.56 4.37
N ASP A 86 12.78 -9.09 3.16
CA ASP A 86 12.33 -7.82 2.58
C ASP A 86 11.01 -7.99 1.79
N PHE A 87 10.34 -9.13 1.94
CA PHE A 87 9.10 -9.38 1.22
C PHE A 87 7.92 -8.71 1.92
N GLY A 88 7.16 -7.91 1.16
CA GLY A 88 5.93 -7.29 1.65
C GLY A 88 6.17 -6.16 2.66
N GLU A 89 7.27 -5.41 2.54
CA GLU A 89 7.64 -4.29 3.41
C GLU A 89 6.49 -3.33 3.73
N ASP A 90 5.76 -2.88 2.69
CA ASP A 90 4.61 -1.98 2.87
C ASP A 90 3.54 -2.56 3.82
N ARG A 91 3.21 -3.84 3.61
CA ARG A 91 2.23 -4.55 4.44
C ARG A 91 2.78 -4.70 5.85
N HIS A 92 4.03 -5.16 5.99
CA HIS A 92 4.64 -5.33 7.30
C HIS A 92 4.64 -4.04 8.10
N LEU A 93 5.11 -2.94 7.51
CA LEU A 93 5.10 -1.62 8.14
C LEU A 93 3.69 -1.16 8.52
N THR A 94 2.71 -1.36 7.65
CA THR A 94 1.31 -1.02 7.93
C THR A 94 0.76 -1.83 9.11
N ILE A 95 1.08 -3.12 9.19
CA ILE A 95 0.69 -4.00 10.30
C ILE A 95 1.38 -3.57 11.61
N LEU A 96 2.65 -3.18 11.57
CA LEU A 96 3.34 -2.64 12.74
C LEU A 96 2.67 -1.36 13.25
N MET A 97 2.26 -0.46 12.35
CA MET A 97 1.52 0.75 12.73
C MET A 97 0.20 0.42 13.43
N LEU A 98 -0.56 -0.53 12.90
CA LEU A 98 -1.81 -1.00 13.51
C LEU A 98 -1.56 -1.66 14.87
N SER A 99 -0.52 -2.47 14.98
CA SER A 99 -0.13 -3.16 16.21
C SER A 99 0.31 -2.18 17.30
N ALA A 100 0.89 -1.04 16.90
CA ALA A 100 1.25 0.05 17.79
C ALA A 100 0.04 0.94 18.21
N GLY A 101 -1.17 0.59 17.77
CA GLY A 101 -2.41 1.30 18.12
C GLY A 101 -2.75 2.50 17.24
N PHE A 102 -2.01 2.72 16.14
CA PHE A 102 -2.36 3.76 15.18
C PHE A 102 -3.44 3.30 14.21
N ARG A 103 -4.23 4.24 13.69
CA ARG A 103 -5.14 4.02 12.57
C ARG A 103 -4.41 4.17 11.23
N THR A 104 -4.89 3.44 10.24
CA THR A 104 -4.45 3.54 8.86
C THR A 104 -5.64 3.88 7.96
N GLU A 105 -5.46 4.89 7.09
CA GLU A 105 -6.57 5.53 6.37
C GLU A 105 -6.42 5.42 4.85
N TYR A 106 -7.55 5.39 4.15
CA TYR A 106 -7.62 5.46 2.69
C TYR A 106 -8.20 6.81 2.24
N VAL A 107 -7.56 7.46 1.27
CA VAL A 107 -7.94 8.78 0.76
C VAL A 107 -8.20 8.68 -0.75
N PRO A 108 -9.46 8.45 -1.18
CA PRO A 108 -9.78 8.23 -2.60
C PRO A 108 -9.45 9.43 -3.49
N SER A 109 -9.46 10.64 -2.92
CA SER A 109 -9.11 11.84 -3.69
C SER A 109 -7.61 11.95 -3.98
N ALA A 110 -6.74 11.27 -3.24
CA ALA A 110 -5.29 11.22 -3.50
C ALA A 110 -5.04 10.08 -4.49
N ILE A 111 -4.59 10.40 -5.71
CA ILE A 111 -4.45 9.41 -6.79
C ILE A 111 -2.99 9.40 -7.23
N ALA A 112 -2.39 8.21 -7.28
CA ALA A 112 -1.13 7.97 -7.95
C ALA A 112 -1.37 7.11 -9.19
N ALA A 113 -0.80 7.55 -10.32
CA ALA A 113 -0.80 6.78 -11.54
C ALA A 113 0.54 6.07 -11.70
N THR A 114 0.53 4.79 -12.05
CA THR A 114 1.73 3.98 -12.30
C THR A 114 1.65 3.28 -13.64
N VAL A 115 2.80 2.99 -14.25
CA VAL A 115 2.87 2.16 -15.45
C VAL A 115 2.78 0.70 -15.02
N VAL A 116 1.91 -0.08 -15.69
CA VAL A 116 1.78 -1.52 -15.47
C VAL A 116 2.34 -2.30 -16.68
N PRO A 117 2.71 -3.59 -16.51
CA PRO A 117 3.20 -4.40 -17.61
C PRO A 117 2.23 -4.47 -18.80
N ASP A 118 2.76 -4.34 -20.01
CA ASP A 118 2.03 -4.44 -21.27
C ASP A 118 2.15 -5.83 -21.93
N THR A 119 3.03 -6.68 -21.41
CA THR A 119 3.29 -8.04 -21.89
C THR A 119 3.12 -9.09 -20.78
N MET A 120 2.56 -10.25 -21.13
CA MET A 120 2.28 -11.33 -20.18
C MET A 120 3.55 -11.84 -19.48
N GLY A 121 4.68 -11.92 -20.19
CA GLY A 121 5.95 -12.37 -19.60
C GLY A 121 6.48 -11.44 -18.51
N VAL A 122 6.31 -10.11 -18.66
CA VAL A 122 6.69 -9.14 -17.63
C VAL A 122 5.69 -9.21 -16.46
N TYR A 123 4.39 -9.30 -16.76
CA TYR A 123 3.35 -9.46 -15.76
C TYR A 123 3.56 -10.69 -14.86
N LEU A 124 3.80 -11.87 -15.45
CA LEU A 124 4.04 -13.10 -14.69
C LEU A 124 5.29 -13.00 -13.82
N ARG A 125 6.38 -12.40 -14.32
CA ARG A 125 7.58 -12.15 -13.50
C ARG A 125 7.31 -11.21 -12.33
N GLN A 126 6.45 -10.21 -12.52
CA GLN A 126 6.06 -9.31 -11.44
C GLN A 126 5.23 -10.03 -10.36
N GLN A 127 4.28 -10.89 -10.76
CA GLN A 127 3.39 -11.60 -9.84
C GLN A 127 4.06 -12.75 -9.07
N LEU A 128 5.11 -13.35 -9.65
CA LEU A 128 5.85 -14.47 -9.05
C LEU A 128 7.05 -14.02 -8.19
N ARG A 129 7.30 -12.71 -8.10
CA ARG A 129 8.34 -12.14 -7.25
C ARG A 129 7.92 -12.22 -5.78
#